data_AF-A0A9D8XDX8-F1
#
_entry.id   AF-A0A9D8XDX8-F1
#
_cell.length_a   1.000
_cell.length_b   1.000
_cell.length_c   1.000
_cell.angle_alpha   90.00
_cell.angle_beta   90.00
_cell.angle_gamma   90.00
#
_symmetry.space_group_name_H-M   'P 1'
#
loop_
_entity.id
_entity.type
_entity.pdbx_description
1 polymer ?
#
loop_
_entity_poly.entity_id
_entity_poly.type
_entity_poly.pdbx_seq_one_letter_code
_entity_poly.pdbx_strand_id
1 'polypeptide(L)'
;MSAFDFDREIDRYGTGSIKYGFHKTYGKPQDVIPLWVADMDFQSTPEVHEALTRYAKDGVFGYTYALPEYHEAVGGWMERRFGWCPDPEWDQTIPGVMFGVAAAIRAL
;
A
#
# COMPACT_ATOMS: atom_id res chain seq x y z
N MET A 1 24.06 -9.78 -7.06
CA MET A 1 23.79 -8.62 -6.19
C MET A 1 22.31 -8.28 -6.34
N SER A 2 21.55 -8.26 -5.25
CA SER A 2 20.11 -7.92 -5.34
C SER A 2 19.96 -6.48 -5.86
N ALA A 3 18.94 -6.24 -6.69
CA ALA A 3 18.59 -4.92 -7.20
C ALA A 3 18.01 -3.96 -6.12
N PHE A 4 18.01 -4.40 -4.86
CA PHE A 4 17.47 -3.69 -3.71
C PHE A 4 18.54 -3.58 -2.63
N ASP A 5 18.68 -2.37 -2.08
CA ASP A 5 19.52 -2.05 -0.93
C ASP A 5 18.61 -1.81 0.28
N PHE A 6 18.43 -2.85 1.10
CA PHE A 6 17.65 -2.80 2.34
C PHE A 6 18.48 -2.33 3.54
N ASP A 7 19.80 -2.19 3.39
CA ASP A 7 20.69 -1.67 4.45
C ASP A 7 20.75 -0.13 4.40
N ARG A 8 20.28 0.48 3.31
CA ARG A 8 20.12 1.92 3.19
C ARG A 8 19.21 2.47 4.27
N GLU A 9 19.78 3.29 5.14
CA GLU A 9 19.02 4.09 6.11
C GLU A 9 18.20 5.19 5.41
N ILE A 10 16.95 5.35 5.83
CA ILE A 10 16.02 6.34 5.30
C ILE A 10 15.46 7.15 6.47
N ASP A 11 15.75 8.45 6.48
CA ASP A 11 15.11 9.35 7.43
C ASP A 11 13.63 9.56 7.04
N ARG A 12 12.73 9.17 7.96
CA ARG A 12 11.28 9.30 7.80
C ARG A 12 10.69 10.39 8.71
N TYR A 13 11.49 11.10 9.50
CA TYR A 13 11.01 12.21 10.31
C TYR A 13 10.57 13.40 9.44
N GLY A 14 9.55 14.13 9.87
CA GLY A 14 9.01 15.28 9.11
C GLY A 14 8.27 14.94 7.82
N THR A 15 8.14 13.66 7.45
CA THR A 15 7.48 13.22 6.20
C THR A 15 5.95 13.06 6.32
N GLY A 16 5.38 13.31 7.50
CA GLY A 16 3.99 12.94 7.80
C GLY A 16 3.79 11.46 8.12
N SER A 17 4.87 10.68 8.33
CA SER A 17 4.80 9.28 8.76
C SER A 17 4.13 9.12 10.14
N ILE A 18 3.06 8.31 10.23
CA ILE A 18 2.42 7.94 11.51
C ILE A 18 3.43 7.27 12.45
N LYS A 19 4.27 6.38 11.91
CA LYS A 19 5.27 5.63 12.67
C LYS A 19 6.26 6.53 13.41
N TYR A 20 6.72 7.61 12.78
CA TYR A 20 7.78 8.49 13.28
C TYR A 20 7.29 9.83 13.82
N GLY A 21 6.20 10.39 13.31
CA GLY A 21 5.78 11.78 13.59
C GLY A 21 4.58 11.94 14.53
N PHE A 22 3.84 10.87 14.82
CA PHE A 22 2.55 10.95 15.53
C PHE A 22 2.56 10.27 16.90
N HIS A 23 3.72 10.19 17.54
CA HIS A 23 3.89 9.56 18.85
C HIS A 23 2.89 10.11 19.89
N LYS A 24 2.69 11.44 19.98
CA LYS A 24 1.76 12.06 20.95
C LYS A 24 0.32 11.64 20.68
N THR A 25 -0.09 11.66 19.42
CA THR A 25 -1.44 11.28 18.98
C THR A 25 -1.76 9.83 19.32
N TYR A 26 -0.78 8.94 19.23
CA TYR A 26 -0.95 7.51 19.47
C TYR A 26 -0.38 7.03 20.82
N GLY A 27 -0.07 7.96 21.73
CA GLY A 27 0.43 7.64 23.08
C GLY A 27 1.75 6.86 23.10
N LYS A 28 2.64 7.11 22.13
CA LYS A 28 3.98 6.50 22.04
C LYS A 28 5.05 7.43 22.63
N PRO A 29 6.14 6.89 23.21
CA PRO A 29 7.27 7.71 23.66
C PRO A 29 7.97 8.44 22.51
N GLN A 30 8.58 9.59 22.78
CA GLN A 30 9.30 10.40 21.78
C GLN A 30 10.73 9.91 21.49
N ASP A 31 11.38 9.35 22.51
CA ASP A 31 12.82 9.05 22.47
C ASP A 31 13.05 7.54 22.36
N VAL A 32 12.32 6.87 21.46
CA VAL A 32 12.41 5.42 21.22
C VAL A 32 12.45 5.12 19.73
N ILE A 33 13.03 3.97 19.39
CA ILE A 33 12.98 3.44 18.02
C ILE A 33 11.54 2.98 17.73
N PRO A 34 10.87 3.53 16.71
CA PRO A 34 9.47 3.22 16.45
C PRO A 34 9.32 1.88 15.71
N LEU A 35 8.87 0.84 16.42
CA LEU A 35 8.68 -0.53 15.90
C LEU A 35 7.23 -1.04 16.06
N TRP A 36 6.24 -0.15 15.98
CA TRP A 36 4.89 -0.44 16.49
C TRP A 36 3.77 -0.51 15.44
N VAL A 37 3.84 0.27 14.35
CA VAL A 37 2.84 0.26 13.28
C VAL A 37 3.38 -0.50 12.07
N ALA A 38 2.51 -1.25 11.40
CA ALA A 38 2.87 -2.16 10.32
C ALA A 38 3.05 -1.42 8.97
N ASP A 39 4.08 -0.58 8.89
CA ASP A 39 4.70 -0.15 7.63
C ASP A 39 6.23 -0.38 7.68
N MET A 40 6.87 -0.39 6.52
CA MET A 40 8.30 -0.69 6.38
C MET A 40 9.15 0.58 6.30
N ASP A 41 10.41 0.48 6.70
CA ASP A 41 11.41 1.55 6.56
C ASP A 41 12.26 1.37 5.30
N PHE A 42 11.66 0.83 4.24
CA PHE A 42 12.29 0.59 2.94
C PHE A 42 11.62 1.42 1.85
N GLN A 43 12.37 1.76 0.81
CA GLN A 43 11.76 2.31 -0.40
C GLN A 43 10.88 1.25 -1.07
N SER A 44 9.79 1.70 -1.70
CA SER A 44 9.02 0.84 -2.60
C SER A 44 9.87 0.44 -3.81
N THR A 45 9.44 -0.57 -4.56
CA THR A 45 10.20 -1.07 -5.70
C THR A 45 10.29 -0.01 -6.82
N PRO A 46 11.36 -0.03 -7.64
CA PRO A 46 11.52 0.91 -8.76
C PRO A 46 10.30 0.92 -9.70
N GLU A 47 9.67 -0.23 -9.92
CA GLU A 47 8.50 -0.38 -10.80
C GLU A 47 7.30 0.43 -10.28
N VAL A 48 7.05 0.40 -8.96
CA VAL A 48 5.98 1.21 -8.34
C VAL A 48 6.32 2.69 -8.41
N HIS A 49 7.57 3.06 -8.14
CA HIS A 49 8.01 4.45 -8.20
C HIS A 49 7.92 5.03 -9.62
N GLU A 50 8.31 4.25 -10.63
CA GLU A 50 8.22 4.66 -12.03
C GLU A 50 6.76 4.82 -12.48
N ALA A 51 5.88 3.87 -12.12
CA ALA A 51 4.46 3.95 -12.44
C ALA A 51 3.81 5.21 -11.84
N LEU A 52 4.07 5.50 -10.56
CA LEU A 52 3.57 6.70 -9.90
C LEU A 52 4.14 7.99 -10.51
N THR A 53 5.44 8.00 -10.83
CA THR A 53 6.09 9.16 -11.46
C THR A 53 5.52 9.43 -12.85
N ARG A 54 5.25 8.38 -13.64
CA ARG A 54 4.63 8.48 -14.96
C ARG A 54 3.23 9.09 -14.83
N TYR A 55 2.40 8.54 -13.94
CA TYR A 55 1.05 9.06 -13.67
C TYR A 55 1.09 10.53 -13.20
N ALA A 56 2.01 10.88 -12.30
CA ALA A 56 2.15 12.24 -11.82
C ALA A 56 2.55 13.24 -12.92
N LYS A 57 3.28 12.81 -13.95
CA LYS A 57 3.65 13.65 -15.10
C LYS A 57 2.48 13.97 -16.02
N ASP A 58 1.43 13.14 -16.03
CA ASP A 58 0.24 13.39 -16.86
C ASP A 58 -0.54 14.64 -16.39
N GLY A 59 -0.41 15.00 -15.10
CA GLY A 59 -0.87 16.28 -14.56
C GLY A 59 -2.39 16.43 -14.38
N VAL A 60 -3.18 15.41 -14.73
CA VAL A 60 -4.64 15.40 -14.57
C VAL A 60 -5.05 14.37 -13.53
N PHE A 61 -5.54 14.84 -12.38
CA PHE A 61 -5.90 14.01 -11.22
C PHE A 61 -7.42 14.01 -10.96
N GLY A 62 -8.19 13.69 -12.00
CA GLY A 62 -9.66 13.61 -11.93
C GLY A 62 -10.18 12.29 -11.35
N TYR A 63 -11.50 12.11 -11.42
CA TYR A 63 -12.15 10.85 -11.03
C TYR A 63 -11.61 9.67 -11.85
N THR A 64 -11.18 8.62 -11.15
CA THR A 64 -10.54 7.44 -11.74
C THR A 64 -11.18 6.17 -11.19
N TYR A 65 -11.39 5.19 -12.06
CA TYR A 65 -11.79 3.83 -11.70
C TYR A 65 -10.66 2.84 -12.01
N ALA A 66 -10.67 1.69 -11.34
CA ALA A 66 -9.82 0.57 -11.74
C ALA A 66 -10.20 0.11 -13.15
N LEU A 67 -9.19 -0.07 -14.01
CA LEU A 67 -9.36 -0.60 -15.35
C LEU A 67 -9.27 -2.14 -15.34
N PRO A 68 -9.74 -2.86 -16.37
CA PRO A 68 -9.65 -4.32 -16.42
C PRO A 68 -8.25 -4.88 -16.13
N GLU A 69 -7.19 -4.18 -16.56
CA GLU A 69 -5.80 -4.56 -16.35
C GLU A 69 -5.41 -4.61 -14.86
N TYR A 70 -6.08 -3.83 -14.00
CA TYR A 70 -5.91 -3.91 -12.54
C TYR A 70 -6.39 -5.27 -12.02
N HIS A 71 -7.59 -5.67 -12.41
CA HIS A 71 -8.21 -6.93 -11.97
C HIS A 71 -7.45 -8.15 -12.52
N GLU A 72 -6.98 -8.09 -13.76
CA GLU A 72 -6.10 -9.10 -14.34
C GLU A 72 -4.78 -9.24 -13.56
N ALA A 73 -4.19 -8.11 -13.14
CA ALA A 73 -2.96 -8.13 -12.34
C ALA A 73 -3.18 -8.77 -10.95
N VAL A 74 -4.31 -8.48 -10.30
CA VAL A 74 -4.69 -9.07 -9.00
C VAL A 74 -4.96 -10.57 -9.15
N GLY A 75 -5.80 -10.98 -10.10
CA GLY A 75 -6.11 -12.39 -10.35
C GLY A 75 -4.87 -13.21 -10.71
N GLY A 76 -4.03 -12.68 -11.61
CA GLY A 76 -2.77 -13.33 -11.97
C GLY A 76 -1.78 -13.41 -10.81
N TRP A 77 -1.77 -12.43 -9.89
CA TRP A 77 -0.96 -12.52 -8.67
C TRP A 77 -1.44 -13.66 -7.77
N MET A 78 -2.75 -13.80 -7.58
CA MET A 78 -3.34 -14.87 -6.78
C MET A 78 -3.01 -16.26 -7.36
N GLU A 79 -3.14 -16.42 -8.67
CA GLU A 79 -2.82 -17.68 -9.36
C GLU A 79 -1.33 -18.02 -9.20
N ARG A 80 -0.43 -17.09 -9.55
CA ARG A 80 1.03 -17.35 -9.53
C ARG A 80 1.56 -17.64 -8.12
N ARG A 81 0.99 -17.04 -7.08
CA ARG A 81 1.49 -17.14 -5.70
C ARG A 81 0.81 -18.23 -4.88
N PHE A 82 -0.46 -18.48 -5.15
CA PHE A 82 -1.30 -19.33 -4.31
C PHE A 82 -2.00 -20.45 -5.10
N GLY A 83 -1.84 -20.51 -6.43
CA GLY A 83 -2.54 -21.47 -7.29
C GLY A 83 -4.06 -21.25 -7.31
N TRP A 84 -4.53 -20.06 -6.93
CA TRP A 84 -5.94 -19.74 -6.80
C TRP A 84 -6.40 -18.81 -7.92
N CYS A 85 -7.40 -19.25 -8.67
CA CYS A 85 -8.04 -18.48 -9.73
C CYS A 85 -9.42 -18.02 -9.23
N PRO A 86 -9.55 -16.81 -8.64
CA PRO A 86 -10.84 -16.28 -8.21
C PRO A 86 -11.77 -16.03 -9.40
N ASP A 87 -13.07 -16.15 -9.17
CA ASP A 87 -14.06 -15.65 -10.14
C ASP A 87 -13.90 -14.12 -10.26
N PRO A 88 -13.77 -13.56 -11.48
CA PRO A 88 -13.68 -12.11 -11.66
C PRO A 88 -14.84 -11.33 -11.03
N GLU A 89 -16.03 -11.91 -10.90
CA GLU A 89 -17.18 -11.26 -10.24
C GLU A 89 -16.98 -11.02 -8.74
N TRP A 90 -16.04 -11.74 -8.11
CA TRP A 90 -15.74 -11.57 -6.69
C TRP A 90 -14.82 -10.40 -6.39
N ASP A 91 -14.11 -9.87 -7.41
CA ASP A 91 -13.12 -8.81 -7.22
C ASP A 91 -13.80 -7.43 -7.17
N GLN A 92 -13.76 -6.81 -5.98
CA GLN A 92 -14.33 -5.50 -5.72
C GLN A 92 -13.28 -4.59 -5.09
N THR A 93 -13.06 -3.42 -5.69
CA THR A 93 -12.13 -2.43 -5.15
C THR A 93 -12.74 -1.73 -3.93
N ILE A 94 -12.07 -1.89 -2.78
CA ILE A 94 -12.40 -1.21 -1.53
C ILE A 94 -11.21 -0.35 -1.08
N PRO A 95 -11.45 0.78 -0.37
CA PRO A 95 -10.37 1.67 0.06
C PRO A 95 -9.44 1.06 1.11
N GLY A 96 -9.82 -0.05 1.74
CA GLY A 96 -8.98 -0.79 2.69
C GLY A 96 -9.72 -1.94 3.36
N VAL A 97 -8.96 -2.88 3.94
CA VAL A 97 -9.50 -4.12 4.53
C VAL A 97 -10.53 -3.84 5.62
N MET A 98 -10.24 -2.95 6.57
CA MET A 98 -11.16 -2.64 7.67
C MET A 98 -12.46 -1.98 7.20
N PHE A 99 -12.42 -1.20 6.11
CA PHE A 99 -13.63 -0.68 5.49
C PHE A 99 -14.47 -1.83 4.91
N GLY A 100 -13.83 -2.76 4.19
CA GLY A 100 -14.51 -3.96 3.65
C GLY A 100 -15.16 -4.81 4.74
N VAL A 101 -14.44 -5.05 5.85
CA VAL A 101 -14.99 -5.80 7.00
C VAL A 101 -16.20 -5.10 7.60
N ALA A 102 -16.11 -3.79 7.85
CA ALA A 102 -17.23 -3.03 8.40
C ALA A 102 -18.44 -3.00 7.45
N ALA A 103 -18.21 -2.88 6.14
CA ALA A 103 -19.26 -2.94 5.13
C ALA A 103 -19.94 -4.33 5.10
N ALA A 104 -19.15 -5.40 5.13
CA ALA A 104 -19.67 -6.77 5.17
C ALA A 104 -20.51 -7.02 6.42
N ILE A 105 -20.05 -6.60 7.61
CA ILE A 105 -20.82 -6.72 8.86
C ILE A 105 -22.16 -5.99 8.77
N ARG A 106 -22.22 -4.84 8.10
CA ARG A 106 -23.47 -4.06 7.97
C ARG A 106 -24.44 -4.61 6.93
N ALA A 107 -23.94 -5.40 5.97
CA ALA A 107 -24.73 -5.99 4.90
C ALA A 107 -25.32 -7.37 5.28
N LEU A 108 -24.78 -8.01 6.33
CA LEU A 108 -25.23 -9.27 6.92
C LEU A 108 -26.20 -9.01 8.08
#